data_AF-A0A962C634-F1
#
_entry.id   AF-A0A962C634-F1
#
_cell.length_a   1.000
_cell.length_b   1.000
_cell.length_c   1.000
_cell.angle_alpha   90.00
_cell.angle_beta   90.00
_cell.angle_gamma   90.00
#
_symmetry.space_group_name_H-M   'P 1'
#
loop_
_entity.id
_entity.type
_entity.pdbx_description
1 polymer ?
#
loop_
_entity_poly.entity_id
_entity_poly.type
_entity_poly.pdbx_seq_one_letter_code
_entity_poly.pdbx_strand_id
1 'polypeptide(L)'
;MRPATHRPDNERVEDTSTWSYSTWLAAAQREEGFNRIAEATAAYQAALRLDPAGIEALSGLARISARMMDHDGAIEWSRRAVFLHEDDLESRLQLASHLQDARRLDEASDVLDALPVGDARTCAARGTCMILQGHMNEGMRWLRRAVELDPQSCEVRTALGIGLWRCHKRMSAQRELE
;
A
#
# COMPACT_ATOMS: atom_id res chain seq x y z
N MET A 1 -7.49 11.02 56.87
CA MET A 1 -8.17 10.09 55.94
C MET A 1 -8.24 10.73 54.57
N ARG A 2 -7.44 10.23 53.62
CA ARG A 2 -7.56 10.55 52.18
C ARG A 2 -7.82 9.23 51.46
N PRO A 3 -8.75 9.17 50.49
CA PRO A 3 -9.15 7.91 49.87
C PRO A 3 -8.04 7.42 48.94
N ALA A 4 -7.74 6.12 49.02
CA ALA A 4 -6.93 5.42 48.05
C ALA A 4 -7.67 5.40 46.71
N THR A 5 -7.16 6.11 45.71
CA THR A 5 -7.62 5.99 44.34
C THR A 5 -7.10 4.67 43.79
N HIS A 6 -7.99 3.68 43.76
CA HIS A 6 -7.81 2.41 43.07
C HIS A 6 -7.59 2.70 41.58
N ARG A 7 -6.33 2.59 41.11
CA ARG A 7 -6.07 2.41 39.67
C ARG A 7 -6.62 1.05 39.28
N PRO A 8 -7.37 0.92 38.17
CA PRO A 8 -7.64 -0.39 37.62
C PRO A 8 -6.36 -0.90 36.94
N ASP A 9 -5.55 -1.65 37.69
CA ASP A 9 -4.52 -2.54 37.16
C ASP A 9 -5.23 -3.72 36.47
N ASN A 10 -5.70 -3.50 35.24
CA ASN A 10 -6.21 -4.58 34.39
C ASN A 10 -5.60 -4.48 32.99
N GLU A 11 -4.29 -4.28 32.91
CA GLU A 11 -3.51 -4.85 31.83
C GLU A 11 -3.38 -6.34 32.16
N ARG A 12 -4.33 -7.15 31.69
CA ARG A 12 -4.04 -8.57 31.49
C ARG A 12 -2.86 -8.59 30.54
N VAL A 13 -1.67 -8.84 31.08
CA VAL A 13 -0.50 -9.22 30.27
C VAL A 13 -0.90 -10.55 29.65
N GLU A 14 -1.50 -10.49 28.46
CA GLU A 14 -1.80 -11.68 27.68
C GLU A 14 -0.47 -12.41 27.50
N ASP A 15 -0.45 -13.70 27.82
CA ASP A 15 0.76 -14.50 27.67
C ASP A 15 1.02 -14.71 26.17
N THR A 16 1.73 -13.76 25.60
CA THR A 16 2.07 -13.72 24.17
C THR A 16 3.11 -14.76 23.78
N SER A 17 3.68 -15.51 24.74
CA SER A 17 4.66 -16.56 24.49
C SER A 17 4.07 -17.78 23.74
N THR A 18 2.74 -17.93 23.78
CA THR A 18 2.01 -19.04 23.13
C THR A 18 1.34 -18.65 21.81
N TRP A 19 1.48 -17.39 21.40
CA TRP A 19 0.77 -16.88 20.22
C TRP A 19 1.33 -17.46 18.93
N SER A 20 0.42 -17.88 18.04
CA SER A 20 0.77 -18.31 16.69
C SER A 20 0.91 -17.10 15.75
N TYR A 21 1.41 -17.34 14.53
CA TYR A 21 1.44 -16.34 13.47
C TYR A 21 0.08 -15.66 13.27
N SER A 22 -0.99 -16.45 13.18
CA SER A 22 -2.34 -15.92 12.95
C SER A 22 -2.87 -15.09 14.13
N THR A 23 -2.50 -15.44 15.37
CA THR A 23 -2.85 -14.63 16.55
C THR A 23 -2.13 -13.28 16.52
N TRP A 24 -0.83 -13.27 16.22
CA TRP A 24 -0.08 -12.02 16.06
C TRP A 24 -0.61 -11.17 14.91
N LEU A 25 -0.97 -11.78 13.79
CA LEU A 25 -1.53 -11.08 12.64
C LEU A 25 -2.88 -10.43 12.97
N ALA A 26 -3.78 -11.16 13.66
CA ALA A 26 -5.07 -10.62 14.08
C ALA A 26 -4.91 -9.47 15.09
N ALA A 27 -3.95 -9.59 16.02
CA ALA A 27 -3.63 -8.52 16.95
C ALA A 27 -3.09 -7.28 16.22
N ALA A 28 -2.20 -7.48 15.23
CA ALA A 28 -1.65 -6.39 14.43
C ALA A 28 -2.72 -5.62 13.67
N GLN A 29 -3.62 -6.33 12.98
CA GLN A 29 -4.75 -5.73 12.26
C GLN A 29 -5.71 -4.98 13.20
N ARG A 30 -5.95 -5.53 14.40
CA ARG A 30 -6.79 -4.90 15.43
C ARG A 30 -6.18 -3.59 15.93
N GLU A 31 -4.92 -3.60 16.34
CA GLU A 31 -4.24 -2.39 16.81
C GLU A 31 -4.11 -1.35 15.70
N GLU A 32 -3.90 -1.80 14.46
CA GLU A 32 -3.88 -0.93 13.31
C GLU A 32 -5.23 -0.24 13.08
N GLY A 33 -6.33 -0.98 13.22
CA GLY A 33 -7.69 -0.43 13.17
C GLY A 33 -7.97 0.60 14.27
N PHE A 34 -7.32 0.46 15.43
CA PHE A 34 -7.33 1.46 16.51
C PHE A 34 -6.32 2.60 16.33
N ASN A 35 -5.63 2.64 15.20
CA ASN A 35 -4.58 3.62 14.88
C ASN A 35 -3.41 3.63 15.90
N ARG A 36 -3.18 2.49 16.56
CA ARG A 36 -2.06 2.25 17.48
C ARG A 36 -0.88 1.68 16.71
N ILE A 37 -0.19 2.59 16.02
CA ILE A 37 0.81 2.24 15.01
C ILE A 37 2.00 1.48 15.59
N ALA A 38 2.47 1.86 16.78
CA ALA A 38 3.62 1.20 17.41
C ALA A 38 3.29 -0.25 17.77
N GLU A 39 2.12 -0.48 18.35
CA GLU A 39 1.62 -1.79 18.76
C GLU A 39 1.34 -2.68 17.55
N ALA A 40 0.74 -2.13 16.49
CA ALA A 40 0.52 -2.84 15.24
C ALA A 40 1.85 -3.26 14.59
N THR A 41 2.83 -2.37 14.54
CA THR A 41 4.18 -2.65 14.00
C THR A 41 4.85 -3.77 14.78
N ALA A 42 4.83 -3.69 16.12
CA ALA A 42 5.42 -4.71 16.98
C ALA A 42 4.76 -6.09 16.79
N ALA A 43 3.43 -6.11 16.62
CA ALA A 43 2.67 -7.34 16.38
C ALA A 43 2.95 -7.94 14.99
N TYR A 44 3.02 -7.14 13.92
CA TYR A 44 3.42 -7.63 12.60
C TYR A 44 4.87 -8.17 12.60
N GLN A 45 5.79 -7.47 13.28
CA GLN A 45 7.16 -7.97 13.44
C GLN A 45 7.23 -9.27 14.25
N ALA A 46 6.35 -9.44 15.25
CA ALA A 46 6.23 -10.69 15.99
C ALA A 46 5.70 -11.82 15.12
N ALA A 47 4.71 -11.56 14.26
CA ALA A 47 4.24 -12.51 13.26
C ALA A 47 5.40 -12.93 12.34
N LEU A 48 6.19 -11.99 11.83
CA LEU A 48 7.33 -12.28 10.95
C LEU A 48 8.49 -13.01 11.63
N ARG A 49 8.60 -12.98 12.96
CA ARG A 49 9.56 -13.83 13.68
C ARG A 49 9.16 -15.30 13.65
N LEU A 50 7.85 -15.58 13.57
CA LEU A 50 7.32 -16.95 13.48
C LEU A 50 7.27 -17.44 12.03
N ASP A 51 6.85 -16.57 11.11
CA ASP A 51 6.85 -16.84 9.68
C ASP A 51 7.47 -15.66 8.90
N PRO A 52 8.76 -15.73 8.55
CA PRO A 52 9.45 -14.67 7.82
C PRO A 52 8.91 -14.39 6.41
N ALA A 53 8.09 -15.30 5.86
CA ALA A 53 7.44 -15.20 4.56
C ALA A 53 5.95 -14.86 4.66
N GLY A 54 5.42 -14.55 5.85
CA GLY A 54 4.02 -14.16 6.02
C GLY A 54 3.66 -12.90 5.22
N ILE A 55 2.95 -13.08 4.10
CA ILE A 55 2.68 -12.01 3.14
C ILE A 55 1.82 -10.91 3.73
N GLU A 56 0.82 -11.26 4.55
CA GLU A 56 -0.07 -10.29 5.18
C GLU A 56 0.66 -9.42 6.19
N ALA A 57 1.66 -9.97 6.89
CA ALA A 57 2.46 -9.22 7.84
C ALA A 57 3.46 -8.29 7.13
N LEU A 58 4.06 -8.73 6.01
CA LEU A 58 4.91 -7.88 5.16
C LEU A 58 4.11 -6.71 4.56
N SER A 59 2.94 -6.98 3.98
CA SER A 59 2.02 -5.96 3.47
C SER A 59 1.54 -5.02 4.57
N GLY A 60 1.27 -5.53 5.77
CA GLY A 60 0.91 -4.74 6.95
C GLY A 60 1.99 -3.72 7.31
N LEU A 61 3.26 -4.15 7.40
CA LEU A 61 4.38 -3.26 7.67
C LEU A 61 4.62 -2.25 6.54
N ALA A 62 4.54 -2.68 5.28
CA ALA A 62 4.68 -1.77 4.14
C ALA A 62 3.63 -0.64 4.18
N ARG A 63 2.36 -1.00 4.44
CA ARG A 63 1.26 -0.05 4.54
C ARG A 63 1.39 0.89 5.74
N ILE A 64 1.86 0.39 6.88
CA ILE A 64 2.15 1.25 8.03
C ILE A 64 3.27 2.25 7.70
N SER A 65 4.39 1.79 7.12
CA SER A 65 5.48 2.67 6.69
C SER A 65 5.00 3.75 5.72
N ALA A 66 4.19 3.38 4.72
CA ALA A 66 3.61 4.33 3.77
C ALA A 66 2.72 5.39 4.46
N ARG A 67 1.88 4.98 5.42
CA ARG A 67 1.05 5.91 6.23
C ARG A 67 1.88 6.87 7.07
N MET A 68 3.06 6.44 7.49
CA MET A 68 4.02 7.26 8.24
C MET A 68 4.91 8.12 7.34
N MET A 69 4.67 8.13 6.02
CA MET A 69 5.50 8.78 5.01
C MET A 69 6.95 8.26 4.96
N ASP A 70 7.19 7.08 5.54
CA ASP A 70 8.43 6.33 5.42
C ASP A 70 8.41 5.55 4.10
N HIS A 71 8.67 6.27 3.01
CA HIS A 71 8.62 5.73 1.66
C HIS A 71 9.65 4.62 1.44
N ASP A 72 10.85 4.77 2.00
CA ASP A 72 11.91 3.77 1.85
C ASP A 72 11.58 2.47 2.59
N GLY A 73 11.09 2.56 3.83
CA GLY A 73 10.62 1.39 4.57
C GLY A 73 9.45 0.69 3.88
N ALA A 74 8.50 1.45 3.34
CA ALA A 74 7.37 0.87 2.59
C ALA A 74 7.84 0.06 1.37
N ILE A 75 8.83 0.59 0.63
CA ILE A 75 9.45 -0.08 -0.51
C ILE A 75 10.23 -1.32 -0.05
N GLU A 76 10.99 -1.24 1.04
CA GLU A 76 11.76 -2.37 1.56
C GLU A 76 10.86 -3.56 1.91
N TRP A 77 9.79 -3.32 2.67
CA TRP A 77 8.83 -4.36 3.02
C TRP A 77 8.11 -4.94 1.80
N SER A 78 7.74 -4.09 0.84
CA SER A 78 7.08 -4.52 -0.40
C SER A 78 8.02 -5.34 -1.31
N ARG A 79 9.30 -4.96 -1.39
CA ARG A 79 10.32 -5.73 -2.11
C ARG A 79 10.51 -7.09 -1.49
N ARG A 80 10.53 -7.17 -0.16
CA ARG A 80 10.60 -8.44 0.56
C ARG A 80 9.38 -9.32 0.29
N ALA A 81 8.18 -8.74 0.24
CA ALA A 81 6.96 -9.48 -0.13
C ALA A 81 7.08 -10.05 -1.56
N VAL A 82 7.46 -9.23 -2.53
CA VAL A 82 7.66 -9.66 -3.94
C VAL A 82 8.77 -10.69 -4.08
N PHE A 83 9.86 -10.57 -3.32
CA PHE A 83 10.98 -11.54 -3.37
C PHE A 83 10.57 -12.92 -2.84
N LEU A 84 9.73 -12.97 -1.79
CA LEU A 84 9.30 -14.23 -1.18
C LEU A 84 8.09 -14.83 -1.89
N HIS A 85 7.27 -14.00 -2.53
CA HIS A 85 6.08 -14.39 -3.28
C HIS A 85 6.13 -13.78 -4.66
N GLU A 86 7.04 -14.31 -5.48
CA GLU A 86 7.27 -13.76 -6.81
C GLU A 86 5.95 -13.68 -7.58
N ASP A 87 5.16 -14.74 -7.67
CA ASP A 87 3.94 -14.75 -8.49
C ASP A 87 2.75 -13.95 -7.93
N ASP A 88 2.86 -13.35 -6.74
CA ASP A 88 1.75 -12.60 -6.15
C ASP A 88 1.56 -11.23 -6.82
N LEU A 89 0.47 -11.12 -7.57
CA LEU A 89 0.10 -9.88 -8.28
C LEU A 89 -0.13 -8.73 -7.29
N GLU A 90 -0.73 -8.99 -6.14
CA GLU A 90 -1.06 -7.97 -5.14
C GLU A 90 0.21 -7.31 -4.58
N SER A 91 1.20 -8.10 -4.19
CA SER A 91 2.49 -7.61 -3.68
C SER A 91 3.25 -6.78 -4.72
N ARG A 92 3.21 -7.18 -6.00
CA ARG A 92 3.82 -6.39 -7.09
C ARG A 92 3.09 -5.07 -7.32
N LEU A 93 1.76 -5.05 -7.26
CA LEU A 93 0.97 -3.82 -7.35
C LEU A 93 1.22 -2.89 -6.15
N GLN A 94 1.34 -3.43 -4.94
CA GLN A 94 1.70 -2.67 -3.74
C GLN A 94 3.10 -2.06 -3.86
N LEU A 95 4.08 -2.83 -4.33
CA LEU A 95 5.43 -2.31 -4.59
C LEU A 95 5.39 -1.17 -5.62
N ALA A 96 4.68 -1.35 -6.73
CA ALA A 96 4.54 -0.30 -7.74
C ALA A 96 3.87 0.97 -7.17
N SER A 97 2.83 0.81 -6.34
CA SER A 97 2.16 1.92 -5.66
C SER A 97 3.12 2.69 -4.75
N HIS A 98 3.86 1.99 -3.89
CA HIS A 98 4.81 2.64 -2.98
C HIS A 98 5.96 3.32 -3.73
N LEU A 99 6.42 2.75 -4.85
CA LEU A 99 7.39 3.40 -5.73
C LEU A 99 6.83 4.68 -6.38
N GLN A 100 5.55 4.68 -6.78
CA GLN A 100 4.88 5.87 -7.31
C GLN A 100 4.76 6.97 -6.25
N ASP A 101 4.38 6.63 -5.03
CA ASP A 101 4.29 7.55 -3.90
C ASP A 101 5.66 8.17 -3.58
N ALA A 102 6.72 7.36 -3.63
CA ALA A 102 8.11 7.78 -3.46
C ALA A 102 8.69 8.56 -4.66
N ARG A 103 7.93 8.75 -5.74
CA ARG A 103 8.37 9.36 -7.01
C ARG A 103 9.52 8.62 -7.72
N ARG A 104 9.71 7.34 -7.41
CA ARG A 104 10.67 6.42 -8.08
C ARG A 104 10.00 5.77 -9.29
N LEU A 105 9.64 6.62 -10.26
CA LEU A 105 8.70 6.26 -11.34
C LEU A 105 9.28 5.27 -12.35
N ASP A 106 10.60 5.28 -12.57
CA ASP A 106 11.25 4.35 -13.50
C ASP A 106 11.19 2.93 -12.93
N GLU A 107 11.55 2.75 -11.66
CA GLU A 107 11.43 1.45 -10.98
C GLU A 107 9.97 0.98 -10.87
N ALA A 108 9.02 1.90 -10.67
CA ALA A 108 7.60 1.57 -10.70
C ALA A 108 7.18 1.05 -12.09
N SER A 109 7.70 1.65 -13.16
CA SER A 109 7.43 1.23 -14.54
C SER A 109 7.99 -0.17 -14.80
N ASP A 110 9.23 -0.45 -14.38
CA ASP A 110 9.86 -1.77 -14.52
C ASP A 110 9.02 -2.88 -13.86
N VAL A 111 8.55 -2.65 -12.63
CA VAL A 111 7.68 -3.60 -11.91
C VAL A 111 6.37 -3.80 -12.66
N LEU A 112 5.76 -2.72 -13.14
CA LEU A 112 4.47 -2.76 -13.81
C LEU A 112 4.56 -3.40 -15.20
N ASP A 113 5.65 -3.20 -15.93
CA ASP A 113 5.85 -3.74 -17.28
C ASP A 113 6.02 -5.25 -17.28
N ALA A 114 6.54 -5.81 -16.19
CA ALA A 114 6.61 -7.25 -15.97
C ALA A 114 5.24 -7.91 -15.69
N LEU A 115 4.20 -7.13 -15.39
CA LEU A 115 2.86 -7.65 -15.07
C LEU A 115 1.98 -7.86 -16.32
N PRO A 116 1.00 -8.77 -16.28
CA PRO A 116 0.10 -9.00 -17.40
C PRO A 116 -0.87 -7.84 -17.63
N VAL A 117 -1.03 -7.42 -18.88
CA VAL A 117 -1.95 -6.34 -19.31
C VAL A 117 -3.45 -6.73 -19.28
N GLY A 118 -3.76 -7.97 -18.88
CA GLY A 118 -5.14 -8.46 -18.81
C GLY A 118 -5.88 -8.06 -17.53
N ASP A 119 -5.16 -7.58 -16.52
CA ASP A 119 -5.74 -7.18 -15.23
C ASP A 119 -6.02 -5.67 -15.19
N ALA A 120 -7.21 -5.31 -14.71
CA ALA A 120 -7.68 -3.93 -14.67
C ALA A 120 -6.83 -3.07 -13.72
N ARG A 121 -6.41 -3.61 -12.56
CA ARG A 121 -5.61 -2.89 -11.56
C ARG A 121 -4.20 -2.62 -12.07
N THR A 122 -3.61 -3.57 -12.79
CA THR A 122 -2.32 -3.40 -13.48
C THR A 122 -2.40 -2.29 -14.53
N CYS A 123 -3.44 -2.28 -15.37
CA CYS A 123 -3.65 -1.19 -16.32
C CYS A 123 -3.84 0.16 -15.63
N ALA A 124 -4.57 0.19 -14.51
CA ALA A 124 -4.78 1.41 -13.74
C ALA A 124 -3.46 1.94 -13.14
N ALA A 125 -2.66 1.07 -12.54
CA ALA A 125 -1.37 1.42 -11.95
C ALA A 125 -0.37 1.93 -13.01
N ARG A 126 -0.31 1.31 -14.19
CA ARG A 126 0.46 1.81 -15.35
C ARG A 126 0.01 3.20 -15.79
N GLY A 127 -1.30 3.39 -15.91
CA GLY A 127 -1.88 4.67 -16.30
C GLY A 127 -1.53 5.79 -15.32
N THR A 128 -1.60 5.50 -14.02
CA THR A 128 -1.19 6.43 -12.95
C THR A 128 0.30 6.75 -13.02
N CYS A 129 1.17 5.73 -13.19
CA CYS A 129 2.61 5.92 -13.32
C CYS A 129 2.97 6.85 -14.48
N MET A 130 2.40 6.59 -15.66
CA MET A 130 2.61 7.40 -16.88
C MET A 130 2.16 8.85 -16.69
N ILE A 131 1.02 9.09 -16.03
CA ILE A 131 0.55 10.44 -15.70
C ILE A 131 1.52 11.14 -14.75
N LEU A 132 2.08 10.43 -13.76
CA LEU A 132 3.06 10.98 -12.82
C LEU A 132 4.40 11.31 -13.50
N GLN A 133 4.79 10.55 -14.52
CA GLN A 133 5.96 10.84 -15.38
C GLN A 133 5.68 12.00 -16.34
N GLY A 134 4.42 12.33 -16.58
CA GLY A 134 3.99 13.42 -17.44
C GLY A 134 3.48 13.00 -18.82
N HIS A 135 3.46 11.70 -19.10
CA HIS A 135 2.89 11.09 -20.31
C HIS A 135 1.36 11.02 -20.21
N MET A 136 0.71 12.18 -20.13
CA MET A 136 -0.73 12.31 -19.84
C MET A 136 -1.62 11.54 -20.83
N ASN A 137 -1.34 11.67 -22.13
CA ASN A 137 -2.16 11.04 -23.16
C ASN A 137 -2.10 9.51 -23.10
N GLU A 138 -0.90 8.95 -22.89
CA GLU A 138 -0.68 7.51 -22.80
C GLU A 138 -1.27 6.96 -21.49
N GLY A 139 -1.03 7.64 -20.37
CA GLY A 139 -1.61 7.24 -19.10
C GLY A 139 -3.13 7.26 -19.12
N MET A 140 -3.76 8.23 -19.78
CA MET A 140 -5.22 8.26 -19.97
C MET A 140 -5.74 7.12 -20.84
N ARG A 141 -4.97 6.61 -21.82
CA ARG A 141 -5.35 5.42 -22.59
C ARG A 141 -5.36 4.18 -21.70
N TRP A 142 -4.34 4.02 -20.86
CA TRP A 142 -4.26 2.92 -19.89
C TRP A 142 -5.38 2.95 -18.85
N LEU A 143 -5.69 4.12 -18.29
CA LEU A 143 -6.80 4.26 -17.32
C LEU A 143 -8.16 3.95 -17.96
N ARG A 144 -8.39 4.35 -19.22
CA ARG A 144 -9.61 3.97 -19.94
C ARG A 144 -9.67 2.46 -20.18
N ARG A 145 -8.54 1.85 -20.57
CA ARG A 145 -8.44 0.41 -20.76
C ARG A 145 -8.74 -0.35 -19.47
N ALA A 146 -8.27 0.14 -18.33
CA ALA A 146 -8.60 -0.42 -17.02
C ALA A 146 -10.11 -0.41 -16.76
N VAL A 147 -10.81 0.70 -17.05
CA VAL A 147 -12.27 0.81 -16.92
C VAL A 147 -13.01 -0.11 -17.89
N GLU A 148 -12.50 -0.34 -19.09
CA GLU A 148 -13.08 -1.31 -20.02
C GLU A 148 -12.96 -2.75 -19.51
N LEU A 149 -11.85 -3.09 -18.83
CA LEU A 149 -11.61 -4.41 -18.26
C LEU A 149 -12.48 -4.67 -17.03
N ASP A 150 -12.62 -3.67 -16.15
CA ASP A 150 -13.52 -3.74 -15.00
C ASP A 150 -14.25 -2.40 -14.77
N PRO A 151 -15.45 -2.25 -15.36
CA PRO A 151 -16.25 -1.03 -15.21
C PRO A 151 -16.83 -0.81 -13.80
N GLN A 152 -16.92 -1.87 -12.98
CA GLN A 152 -17.54 -1.82 -11.66
C GLN A 152 -16.54 -1.56 -10.54
N SER A 153 -15.24 -1.73 -10.82
CA SER A 153 -14.19 -1.41 -9.85
C SER A 153 -14.17 0.07 -9.48
N CYS A 154 -14.51 0.34 -8.21
CA CYS A 154 -14.38 1.67 -7.61
C CYS A 154 -12.95 2.19 -7.63
N GLU A 155 -11.96 1.30 -7.44
CA GLU A 155 -10.54 1.65 -7.46
C GLU A 155 -10.12 2.16 -8.84
N VAL A 156 -10.46 1.43 -9.90
CA VAL A 156 -10.13 1.80 -11.28
C VAL A 156 -10.82 3.09 -11.69
N ARG A 157 -12.09 3.27 -11.31
CA ARG A 157 -12.83 4.52 -11.56
C ARG A 157 -12.22 5.71 -10.80
N THR A 158 -11.73 5.47 -9.59
CA THR A 158 -11.03 6.49 -8.78
C THR A 158 -9.72 6.88 -9.44
N ALA A 159 -8.93 5.91 -9.92
CA ALA A 159 -7.70 6.16 -10.67
C ALA A 159 -7.97 7.00 -11.93
N LEU A 160 -9.03 6.69 -12.69
CA LEU A 160 -9.45 7.50 -13.84
C LEU A 160 -9.83 8.94 -13.43
N GLY A 161 -10.61 9.10 -12.36
CA GLY A 161 -10.99 10.42 -11.85
C GLY A 161 -9.79 11.28 -11.45
N ILE A 162 -8.82 10.70 -10.73
CA ILE A 162 -7.57 11.35 -10.34
C ILE A 162 -6.75 11.72 -11.59
N GLY A 163 -6.65 10.79 -12.55
CA GLY A 163 -5.96 11.02 -13.82
C GLY A 163 -6.53 12.20 -14.61
N LEU A 164 -7.87 12.26 -14.75
CA LEU A 164 -8.57 13.36 -15.41
C LEU A 164 -8.30 14.71 -14.72
N TRP A 165 -8.38 14.73 -13.38
CA TRP A 165 -8.12 15.94 -12.60
C TRP A 165 -6.68 16.45 -12.79
N ARG A 166 -5.69 15.55 -12.78
CA ARG A 166 -4.27 15.89 -13.02
C ARG A 166 -4.04 16.43 -14.43
N CYS A 167 -4.62 15.78 -15.44
CA CYS A 167 -4.53 16.23 -16.83
C CYS A 167 -5.14 17.63 -17.00
N HIS A 168 -6.33 17.85 -16.42
CA HIS A 168 -7.00 19.15 -16.50
C HIS A 168 -6.18 20.27 -15.85
N LYS A 169 -5.67 20.06 -14.63
CA LYS A 169 -4.84 21.06 -13.93
C LYS A 169 -3.58 21.46 -14.70
N ARG A 170 -2.94 20.51 -15.39
CA ARG A 170 -1.72 20.78 -16.15
C ARG A 170 -2.03 21.58 -17.42
N MET A 171 -3.11 21.25 -18.11
CA MET A 171 -3.57 22.01 -19.28
C MET A 171 -3.94 23.46 -18.91
N SER A 172 -4.60 23.67 -17.76
CA SER A 172 -4.88 25.03 -17.28
C SER A 172 -3.60 25.78 -16.92
N ALA A 173 -2.65 25.12 -16.24
CA ALA A 173 -1.38 25.76 -15.88
C ALA A 173 -0.55 26.16 -17.11
N GLN A 174 -0.60 25.37 -18.18
CA GLN A 174 0.12 25.68 -19.42
C GLN A 174 -0.46 26.91 -20.14
N ARG A 175 -1.79 27.10 -20.13
CA ARG A 175 -2.43 28.28 -20.74
C ARG A 175 -2.17 29.59 -19.99
N GLU A 176 -1.92 29.54 -18.68
CA GLU A 176 -1.60 30.72 -17.87
C GLU A 176 -0.12 31.14 -18.00
N LEU A 177 0.71 30.29 -18.60
CA LEU A 177 2.14 30.55 -18.85
C LEU A 177 2.43 31.03 -20.29
N GLU A 178 1.43 30.99 -21.17
CA GLU A 178 1.46 31.48 -22.56
C GLU A 178 0.87 32.89 -22.66
#